data_AF-A0A833ZQV9-F1
#
_entry.id   AF-A0A833ZQV9-F1
#
_cell.length_a   1.000
_cell.length_b   1.000
_cell.length_c   1.000
_cell.angle_alpha   90.00
_cell.angle_beta   90.00
_cell.angle_gamma   90.00
#
_symmetry.space_group_name_H-M   'P 1'
#
loop_
_entity.id
_entity.type
_entity.pdbx_description
1 polymer ?
#
loop_
_entity_poly.entity_id
_entity_poly.type
_entity_poly.pdbx_seq_one_letter_code
_entity_poly.pdbx_strand_id
1 'polypeptide(L)' 'MGAYKYIQELWRKKQSDVMRFLLRVRCWQYRQLSALHRAPRPTRPDKARRLGYKAKQGYVIYRIRVRRGGRKRPTVGL' A
#
# COMPACT_ATOMS: atom_id res chain seq x y z
N MET A 1 -24.80 -7.16 -3.90
CA MET A 1 -23.81 -6.13 -3.50
C MET A 1 -23.05 -6.65 -2.27
N GLY A 2 -21.71 -6.63 -2.27
CA GLY A 2 -20.93 -7.17 -1.14
C GLY A 2 -20.00 -6.14 -0.51
N ALA A 3 -19.44 -6.45 0.66
CA ALA A 3 -18.55 -5.58 1.44
C ALA A 3 -17.42 -4.94 0.59
N TYR A 4 -16.90 -5.64 -0.41
CA TYR A 4 -15.84 -5.12 -1.29
C TYR A 4 -16.25 -3.90 -2.12
N LYS A 5 -17.54 -3.74 -2.44
CA LYS A 5 -18.05 -2.57 -3.16
C LYS A 5 -17.88 -1.30 -2.31
N TYR A 6 -18.27 -1.36 -1.04
CA TYR A 6 -18.11 -0.24 -0.09
C TYR A 6 -16.64 0.07 0.19
N ILE A 7 -15.80 -0.96 0.35
CA ILE A 7 -14.35 -0.77 0.51
C ILE A 7 -13.78 -0.03 -0.73
N GLN A 8 -14.18 -0.43 -1.94
CA GLN A 8 -13.75 0.25 -3.16
C GLN A 8 -14.20 1.72 -3.20
N GLU A 9 -15.43 2.03 -2.78
CA GLU A 9 -15.96 3.40 -2.73
C GLU A 9 -15.20 4.28 -1.73
N LEU A 10 -14.88 3.75 -0.53
CA LEU A 10 -14.01 4.44 0.44
C LEU A 10 -12.65 4.78 -0.17
N TRP A 11 -12.04 3.83 -0.89
CA TRP A 11 -10.76 4.05 -1.57
C TRP A 11 -10.83 4.97 -2.80
N ARG A 12 -12.02 5.23 -3.36
CA ARG A 12 -12.22 6.28 -4.37
C ARG A 12 -12.21 7.66 -3.72
N LYS A 13 -12.81 7.82 -2.54
CA LYS A 13 -12.87 9.08 -1.77
C LYS A 13 -11.70 9.24 -0.78
N LYS A 14 -10.45 9.15 -1.26
CA LYS A 14 -9.24 9.21 -0.40
C LYS A 14 -9.05 10.54 0.33
N GLN A 15 -9.63 11.61 -0.19
CA GLN A 15 -9.59 12.93 0.42
C GLN A 15 -10.68 13.14 1.48
N SER A 16 -11.55 12.17 1.76
CA SER A 16 -12.44 12.25 2.93
C SER A 16 -11.64 12.27 4.24
N ASP A 17 -12.17 12.90 5.29
CA ASP A 17 -11.45 13.06 6.56
C ASP A 17 -11.11 11.70 7.19
N VAL A 18 -12.04 10.76 7.14
CA VAL A 18 -11.84 9.37 7.58
C VAL A 18 -10.64 8.73 6.87
N MET A 19 -10.57 8.84 5.54
CA MET A 19 -9.48 8.25 4.77
C MET A 19 -8.15 8.97 5.00
N ARG A 20 -8.14 10.31 5.10
CA ARG A 20 -6.92 11.07 5.41
C ARG A 20 -6.37 10.67 6.78
N PHE A 21 -7.23 10.56 7.80
CA PHE A 21 -6.85 10.12 9.13
C PHE A 21 -6.19 8.72 9.09
N LEU A 22 -6.89 7.74 8.51
CA LEU A 22 -6.37 6.37 8.38
C LEU A 22 -5.05 6.30 7.61
N LEU A 23 -4.91 7.06 6.53
CA LEU A 23 -3.69 7.09 5.73
C LEU A 23 -2.53 7.77 6.46
N ARG A 24 -2.79 8.81 7.26
CA ARG A 24 -1.77 9.48 8.07
C ARG A 24 -1.21 8.56 9.15
N VAL A 25 -2.08 7.86 9.88
CA VAL A 25 -1.68 6.88 10.91
C VAL A 25 -0.86 5.75 10.29
N ARG A 26 -1.31 5.18 9.16
CA ARG A 26 -0.55 4.14 8.44
C ARG A 26 0.79 4.64 7.94
N CYS A 27 0.86 5.84 7.38
CA CYS A 27 2.11 6.42 6.89
C CYS A 27 3.11 6.66 8.04
N TRP A 28 2.64 7.08 9.21
CA TRP A 28 3.48 7.14 10.41
C TRP A 28 4.03 5.76 10.78
N GLN A 29 3.18 4.74 10.88
CA GLN A 29 3.62 3.38 11.20
C GLN A 29 4.65 2.87 10.17
N TYR A 30 4.41 3.07 8.87
CA TYR A 30 5.30 2.57 7.82
C TYR A 30 6.66 3.26 7.79
N ARG A 31 6.77 4.48 8.33
CA ARG A 31 8.05 5.18 8.46
C ARG A 31 8.95 4.55 9.52
N GLN A 32 8.38 3.89 10.52
CA GLN A 32 9.12 3.16 11.56
C GLN A 32 9.62 1.78 11.12
N LEU A 33 9.09 1.24 10.01
CA LEU A 33 9.43 -0.08 9.51
C LEU A 33 10.59 -0.03 8.51
N SER A 34 11.22 -1.19 8.27
CA SER A 34 12.26 -1.35 7.25
C SER A 34 11.71 -1.06 5.85
N ALA A 35 12.62 -0.72 4.93
CA ALA A 35 12.27 -0.31 3.57
C ALA A 35 11.49 -1.39 2.80
N LEU A 36 11.82 -2.66 3.04
CA LEU A 36 11.10 -3.84 2.57
C LEU A 36 10.77 -4.72 3.77
N HIS A 37 9.49 -5.01 3.99
CA HIS A 37 9.06 -5.95 5.03
C HIS A 37 7.84 -6.76 4.58
N ARG A 38 7.72 -7.97 5.13
CA ARG A 38 6.56 -8.83 4.91
C ARG A 38 5.35 -8.28 5.67
N ALA A 39 4.21 -8.17 4.99
CA ALA A 39 2.94 -7.84 5.62
C ALA A 39 2.11 -9.12 5.81
N PRO A 40 1.50 -9.34 6.99
CA PRO A 40 0.73 -10.55 7.27
C PRO A 40 -0.55 -10.63 6.43
N ARG A 41 -1.16 -9.47 6.09
CA ARG A 41 -2.38 -9.37 5.29
C ARG A 41 -2.34 -8.16 4.36
N PRO A 42 -3.04 -8.19 3.21
CA PRO A 42 -3.12 -7.04 2.32
C PRO A 42 -3.89 -5.89 2.97
N THR A 43 -3.34 -4.67 2.91
CA THR A 43 -4.01 -3.45 3.41
C THR A 43 -5.29 -3.12 2.64
N ARG A 44 -5.38 -3.58 1.39
CA ARG A 44 -6.52 -3.38 0.47
C ARG A 44 -7.00 -4.74 -0.06
N PRO A 45 -7.83 -5.47 0.70
CA PRO A 45 -8.29 -6.80 0.29
C PRO A 45 -9.12 -6.77 -1.00
N ASP A 46 -9.89 -5.69 -1.23
CA ASP A 46 -10.64 -5.43 -2.46
C ASP A 46 -9.73 -5.41 -3.70
N LYS A 47 -8.64 -4.63 -3.63
CA LYS A 47 -7.72 -4.44 -4.75
C LYS A 47 -6.81 -5.65 -4.90
N ALA A 48 -6.37 -6.26 -3.81
CA ALA A 48 -5.55 -7.46 -3.84
C ALA A 48 -6.27 -8.60 -4.55
N ARG A 49 -7.54 -8.87 -4.20
CA ARG A 49 -8.35 -9.90 -4.89
C ARG A 49 -8.50 -9.63 -6.38
N ARG A 50 -8.73 -8.38 -6.78
CA ARG A 50 -8.81 -7.99 -8.20
C ARG A 50 -7.51 -8.24 -8.97
N LEU A 51 -6.36 -8.15 -8.30
CA LEU A 51 -5.04 -8.42 -8.87
C LEU A 51 -4.64 -9.92 -8.76
N GLY A 52 -5.56 -10.81 -8.38
CA GLY A 52 -5.32 -12.25 -8.34
C GLY A 52 -4.85 -12.80 -7.00
N TYR A 53 -4.76 -11.98 -5.94
CA TYR A 53 -4.48 -12.49 -4.60
C TYR A 53 -5.61 -13.40 -4.11
N LYS A 54 -5.23 -14.60 -3.65
CA LYS A 54 -6.11 -15.54 -2.95
C LYS A 54 -5.55 -15.76 -1.55
N ALA A 55 -6.43 -15.81 -0.54
CA ALA A 55 -6.04 -16.10 0.84
C ALA A 55 -5.83 -17.62 1.01
N LYS A 56 -4.77 -18.13 0.38
CA LYS A 56 -4.34 -19.52 0.43
C LYS A 56 -2.82 -19.58 0.63
N GLN A 57 -2.33 -20.74 1.06
CA GLN A 57 -0.88 -20.98 1.17
C GLN A 57 -0.19 -20.72 -0.19
N GLY A 58 1.05 -20.25 -0.14
CA GLY A 58 1.82 -19.84 -1.31
C GLY A 58 1.65 -18.37 -1.73
N TYR A 59 0.68 -17.63 -1.17
CA TYR A 59 0.54 -16.19 -1.42
C TYR A 59 1.18 -15.38 -0.29
N VAL A 60 2.06 -14.44 -0.67
CA VAL A 60 2.73 -13.54 0.28
C VAL A 60 2.55 -12.09 -0.16
N ILE A 61 2.43 -11.18 0.81
CA ILE A 61 2.37 -9.75 0.57
C ILE A 61 3.61 -9.11 1.20
N TYR A 62 4.31 -8.30 0.43
CA TYR A 62 5.38 -7.43 0.91
C TYR A 62 4.96 -5.97 0.77
N ARG A 63 5.50 -5.13 1.65
CA ARG A 63 5.40 -3.67 1.55
C ARG A 63 6.80 -3.13 1.28
N ILE A 64 6.89 -2.26 0.29
CA ILE A 64 8.13 -1.60 -0.09
C ILE A 64 7.92 -0.09 -0.13
N ARG A 65 8.91 0.67 0.34
CA ARG A 65 8.95 2.14 0.19
C ARG A 65 9.90 2.53 -0.94
N VAL A 66 9.47 3.49 -1.76
CA VAL A 66 10.29 4.10 -2.81
C VAL A 66 10.38 5.60 -2.53
N ARG A 67 11.56 6.18 -2.71
CA ARG A 67 11.78 7.61 -2.52
C ARG A 67 11.03 8.39 -3.61
N ARG A 68 10.30 9.43 -3.21
CA ARG A 68 9.68 10.38 -4.16
C ARG A 68 10.74 11.26 -4.81
N GLY A 69 10.46 11.75 -6.01
CA GLY A 69 11.38 12.60 -6.80
C GLY A 69 11.89 11.88 -8.05
N GLY A 70 12.70 12.58 -8.84
CA GLY A 70 13.34 12.03 -10.04
C GLY A 70 14.66 11.32 -9.73
N ARG A 71 15.17 10.55 -10.71
CA ARG A 71 16.51 9.97 -10.65
C ARG A 71 17.52 11.04 -11.11
N LYS A 72 18.43 11.46 -10.22
CA LYS A 72 19.59 12.25 -10.63
C LYS A 72 20.49 11.37 -11.51
N ARG A 73 20.84 11.83 -12.71
CA ARG A 73 21.80 11.12 -13.57
C ARG A 73 23.12 10.97 -12.79
N PRO A 74 23.65 9.76 -12.62
CA PRO A 74 24.99 9.61 -12.05
C PRO A 74 25.96 10.30 -13.01
N THR A 75 26.69 11.29 -12.50
CA THR A 75 27.82 11.88 -13.22
C THR A 75 28.88 10.80 -13.31
N VAL A 76 29.22 10.37 -14.51
CA VAL A 76 30.40 9.53 -14.71
C VAL A 76 31.59 10.47 -14.53
N GLY A 77 32.25 10.38 -13.38
CA GLY A 77 33.47 11.10 -13.06
C GLY A 77 34.12 10.35 -11.91
N LEU A 78 35.34 9.84 -12.19
CA LEU A 78 36.25 9.02 -11.36
C LEU A 78 35.70 8.49 -10.02
#